data_AF-E1L6U3-F1
#
_entry.id   AF-E1L6U3-F1
#
_cell.length_a   1.000
_cell.length_b   1.000
_cell.length_c   1.000
_cell.angle_alpha   90.00
_cell.angle_beta   90.00
_cell.angle_gamma   90.00
#
_symmetry.space_group_name_H-M   'P 1'
#
loop_
_entity.id
_entity.type
_entity.pdbx_description
1 polymer ?
#
loop_
_entity_poly.entity_id
_entity_poly.type
_entity_poly.pdbx_seq_one_letter_code
_entity_poly.pdbx_strand_id
1 'polypeptide(L)'
;MYDVKSPKAEEFISHQEILDTLAYAEENKENRELLDQILAKAATFKGLNHREAAVLLECPLPEYKEKLFALAKEIKKAIYGDRIVLFAPLYLSNYCINGCVYCPYHSKNRDIKRKKLTQEQIKEEVIALEAMGHKRIVIESGEDPLNNPLDYILESIKTIYSIKNKNGEIRRVNVNIAACSVEDYKKLHDVGIGTYTLFQETYNKENYEALHPTGPKSDYAYHTEAMDRAMEGGIDDVGIGVLYGLEHYKYDFVGLLMHAEHLEAVHG
;
A
#
# COMPACT_ATOMS: atom_id res chain seq x y z
N MET A 1 10.67 13.47 18.17
CA MET A 1 9.41 13.48 18.93
C MET A 1 8.35 13.03 17.94
N TYR A 2 7.53 12.05 18.29
CA TYR A 2 6.46 11.57 17.41
C TYR A 2 5.41 12.68 17.23
N ASP A 3 5.02 12.94 15.98
CA ASP A 3 3.95 13.86 15.62
C ASP A 3 3.16 13.27 14.45
N VAL A 4 1.94 12.83 14.73
CA VAL A 4 1.03 12.22 13.76
C VAL A 4 0.62 13.19 12.64
N LYS A 5 0.79 14.50 12.80
CA LYS A 5 0.46 15.50 11.77
C LYS A 5 1.67 16.10 11.08
N SER A 6 2.88 15.63 11.43
CA SER A 6 4.08 16.15 10.80
C SER A 6 4.13 15.76 9.32
N PRO A 7 4.55 16.65 8.42
CA PRO A 7 4.76 16.31 7.02
C PRO A 7 6.08 15.55 6.77
N LYS A 8 6.85 15.20 7.82
CA LYS A 8 8.15 14.54 7.69
C LYS A 8 8.08 13.07 8.10
N ALA A 9 8.54 12.19 7.22
CA ALA A 9 8.48 10.73 7.40
C ALA A 9 8.91 10.25 8.80
N GLU A 10 10.06 10.70 9.28
CA GLU A 10 10.65 10.24 10.55
C GLU A 10 9.95 10.80 11.81
N GLU A 11 9.08 11.79 11.66
CA GLU A 11 8.30 12.36 12.74
C GLU A 11 6.95 11.63 12.90
N PHE A 12 6.26 11.28 11.81
CA PHE A 12 5.01 10.49 11.87
C PHE A 12 5.23 8.97 11.81
N ILE A 13 6.38 8.49 11.34
CA ILE A 13 6.88 7.11 11.52
C ILE A 13 8.12 7.17 12.42
N SER A 14 7.89 7.48 13.70
CA SER A 14 8.99 7.58 14.66
C SER A 14 9.46 6.21 15.12
N HIS A 15 10.74 5.89 14.89
CA HIS A 15 11.36 4.64 15.35
C HIS A 15 11.16 4.40 16.86
N GLN A 16 11.38 5.44 17.68
CA GLN A 16 11.22 5.33 19.13
C GLN A 16 9.77 5.06 19.53
N GLU A 17 8.78 5.68 18.87
CA GLU A 17 7.37 5.42 19.16
C GLU A 17 6.98 3.99 18.82
N ILE A 18 7.53 3.42 17.74
CA ILE A 18 7.34 2.01 17.40
C ILE A 18 7.92 1.11 18.50
N LEU A 19 9.16 1.37 18.94
CA LEU A 19 9.78 0.58 20.02
C LEU A 19 9.00 0.68 21.34
N ASP A 20 8.57 1.88 21.71
CA ASP A 20 7.77 2.12 22.91
C ASP A 20 6.40 1.43 22.82
N THR A 21 5.81 1.40 21.63
CA THR A 21 4.56 0.67 21.36
C THR A 21 4.74 -0.84 21.51
N LEU A 22 5.83 -1.40 20.97
CA LEU A 22 6.12 -2.83 21.10
C LEU A 22 6.40 -3.22 22.56
N ALA A 23 7.13 -2.38 23.31
CA ALA A 23 7.36 -2.58 24.73
C ALA A 23 6.06 -2.53 25.54
N TYR A 24 5.20 -1.54 25.25
CA TYR A 24 3.88 -1.41 25.87
C TYR A 24 2.99 -2.63 25.59
N ALA A 25 2.99 -3.13 24.35
CA ALA A 25 2.26 -4.32 23.96
C ALA A 25 2.76 -5.56 24.70
N GLU A 26 4.07 -5.75 24.80
CA GLU A 26 4.69 -6.87 25.53
C GLU A 26 4.35 -6.85 27.02
N GLU A 27 4.39 -5.68 27.67
CA GLU A 27 4.01 -5.52 29.07
C GLU A 27 2.53 -5.84 29.32
N ASN A 28 1.66 -5.57 28.34
CA ASN A 28 0.21 -5.68 28.48
C ASN A 28 -0.42 -6.88 27.75
N LYS A 29 0.38 -7.78 27.17
CA LYS A 29 -0.12 -8.88 26.32
C LYS A 29 -1.08 -9.84 27.02
N GLU A 30 -1.04 -9.91 28.36
CA GLU A 30 -1.95 -10.72 29.19
C GLU A 30 -2.87 -9.87 30.09
N ASN A 31 -2.88 -8.55 29.92
CA ASN A 31 -3.73 -7.63 30.69
C ASN A 31 -5.19 -7.75 30.24
N ARG A 32 -5.94 -8.67 30.86
CA ARG A 32 -7.33 -9.00 30.53
C ARG A 32 -8.27 -7.80 30.55
N GLU A 33 -8.11 -6.92 31.54
CA GLU A 33 -8.94 -5.71 31.66
C GLU A 33 -8.72 -4.79 30.45
N LEU A 34 -7.46 -4.52 30.10
CA LEU A 34 -7.13 -3.70 28.93
C LEU A 34 -7.60 -4.38 27.62
N LEU A 35 -7.38 -5.69 27.47
CA LEU A 35 -7.83 -6.44 26.30
C LEU A 35 -9.34 -6.35 26.10
N ASP A 36 -10.14 -6.49 27.17
CA ASP A 36 -11.59 -6.35 27.09
C ASP A 36 -12.01 -4.90 26.75
N GLN A 37 -11.30 -3.89 27.26
CA GLN A 37 -11.54 -2.48 26.89
C GLN A 37 -11.25 -2.22 25.40
N ILE A 38 -10.12 -2.73 24.88
CA ILE A 38 -9.74 -2.57 23.47
C ILE A 38 -10.76 -3.26 22.56
N LEU A 39 -11.18 -4.50 22.88
CA LEU A 39 -12.20 -5.21 22.11
C LEU A 39 -13.55 -4.49 22.15
N ALA A 40 -13.94 -3.95 23.31
CA ALA A 40 -15.16 -3.16 23.43
C ALA A 40 -15.13 -1.89 22.57
N LYS A 41 -13.97 -1.20 22.50
CA LYS A 41 -13.77 -0.05 21.61
C LYS A 41 -13.86 -0.45 20.14
N ALA A 42 -13.19 -1.53 19.73
CA ALA A 42 -13.23 -2.02 18.35
C ALA A 42 -14.66 -2.34 17.89
N ALA A 43 -15.50 -2.88 18.79
CA ALA A 43 -16.91 -3.16 18.53
C ALA A 43 -17.77 -1.91 18.26
N THR A 44 -17.26 -0.69 18.54
CA THR A 44 -17.95 0.57 18.22
C THR A 44 -17.72 1.08 16.80
N PHE A 45 -16.92 0.37 15.98
CA PHE A 45 -16.62 0.74 14.60
C PHE A 45 -15.85 2.07 14.45
N LYS A 46 -15.13 2.50 15.49
CA LYS A 46 -14.35 3.76 15.50
C LYS A 46 -12.83 3.56 15.39
N GLY A 47 -12.40 2.37 14.99
CA GLY A 47 -10.97 2.04 14.87
C GLY A 47 -10.26 1.85 16.22
N LEU A 48 -9.02 1.39 16.12
CA LEU A 48 -8.05 1.28 17.21
C LEU A 48 -6.79 2.04 16.78
N ASN A 49 -6.09 2.63 17.74
CA ASN A 49 -4.77 3.18 17.45
C ASN A 49 -3.69 2.07 17.41
N HIS A 50 -2.50 2.43 16.94
CA HIS A 50 -1.36 1.55 16.78
C HIS A 50 -0.95 0.86 18.08
N ARG A 51 -1.03 1.53 19.24
CA ARG A 51 -0.74 0.94 20.56
C ARG A 51 -1.77 -0.11 20.99
N GLU A 52 -3.05 0.21 20.88
CA GLU A 52 -4.14 -0.71 21.21
C GLU A 52 -4.11 -1.95 20.31
N ALA A 53 -3.90 -1.75 19.00
CA ALA A 53 -3.80 -2.83 18.05
C ALA A 53 -2.56 -3.72 18.30
N ALA A 54 -1.43 -3.13 18.70
CA ALA A 54 -0.22 -3.88 19.05
C ALA A 54 -0.44 -4.80 20.26
N VAL A 55 -1.18 -4.37 21.29
CA VAL A 55 -1.54 -5.22 22.44
C VAL A 55 -2.33 -6.45 21.98
N LEU A 56 -3.32 -6.27 21.09
CA LEU A 56 -4.08 -7.40 20.53
C LEU A 56 -3.21 -8.34 19.69
N LEU A 57 -2.23 -7.80 18.96
CA LEU A 57 -1.29 -8.59 18.17
C LEU A 57 -0.38 -9.45 19.06
N GLU A 58 0.07 -8.91 20.19
CA GLU A 58 0.98 -9.59 21.13
C GLU A 58 0.27 -10.64 22.01
N CYS A 59 -1.05 -10.52 22.17
CA CYS A 59 -1.83 -11.35 23.09
C CYS A 59 -1.65 -12.87 22.82
N PRO A 60 -1.11 -13.65 23.78
CA PRO A 60 -0.91 -15.09 23.60
C PRO A 60 -2.17 -15.90 23.94
N LEU A 61 -3.13 -15.31 24.66
CA LEU A 61 -4.29 -15.99 25.24
C LEU A 61 -5.27 -16.49 24.15
N PRO A 62 -5.49 -17.82 24.02
CA PRO A 62 -6.35 -18.38 22.98
C PRO A 62 -7.78 -17.84 22.99
N GLU A 63 -8.38 -17.65 24.17
CA GLU A 63 -9.75 -17.16 24.31
C GLU A 63 -9.91 -15.72 23.79
N TYR A 64 -8.87 -14.89 23.88
CA TYR A 64 -8.89 -13.54 23.33
C TYR A 64 -8.63 -13.53 21.83
N LYS A 65 -7.84 -14.47 21.30
CA LYS A 65 -7.71 -14.68 19.85
C LYS A 65 -9.04 -15.09 19.23
N GLU A 66 -9.79 -15.97 19.88
CA GLU A 66 -11.14 -16.35 19.44
C GLU A 66 -12.10 -15.17 19.44
N LYS A 67 -12.13 -14.37 20.53
CA LYS A 67 -12.91 -13.12 20.60
C LYS A 67 -12.52 -12.14 19.47
N LEU A 68 -11.22 -11.96 19.24
CA LEU A 68 -10.71 -11.07 18.19
C LEU A 68 -11.17 -11.52 16.79
N PHE A 69 -11.03 -12.80 16.46
CA PHE A 69 -11.45 -13.32 15.17
C PHE A 69 -12.97 -13.27 14.98
N ALA A 70 -13.74 -13.53 16.04
CA ALA A 70 -15.19 -13.39 16.02
C ALA A 70 -15.61 -11.94 15.73
N LEU A 71 -15.04 -10.98 16.48
CA LEU A 71 -15.32 -9.56 16.30
C LEU A 71 -14.89 -9.05 14.92
N ALA A 72 -13.73 -9.45 14.43
CA ALA A 72 -13.27 -9.11 13.08
C ALA A 72 -14.24 -9.60 12.01
N LYS A 73 -14.81 -10.80 12.16
CA LYS A 73 -15.83 -11.35 11.26
C LYS A 73 -17.13 -10.56 11.33
N GLU A 74 -17.56 -10.14 12.53
CA GLU A 74 -18.73 -9.30 12.72
C GLU A 74 -18.58 -7.93 12.05
N ILE A 75 -17.45 -7.25 12.29
CA ILE A 75 -17.11 -5.97 11.67
C ILE A 75 -17.08 -6.12 10.14
N LYS A 76 -16.40 -7.16 9.64
CA LYS A 76 -16.35 -7.45 8.20
C LYS A 76 -17.74 -7.62 7.60
N LYS A 77 -18.62 -8.36 8.27
CA LYS A 77 -19.99 -8.60 7.80
C LYS A 77 -20.86 -7.34 7.89
N ALA A 78 -20.71 -6.53 8.93
CA ALA A 78 -21.49 -5.31 9.11
C ALA A 78 -21.15 -4.23 8.09
N ILE A 79 -19.86 -4.01 7.79
CA ILE A 79 -19.42 -2.99 6.82
C ILE A 79 -19.48 -3.54 5.38
N TYR A 80 -18.86 -4.70 5.15
CA TYR A 80 -18.61 -5.22 3.80
C TYR A 80 -19.57 -6.33 3.37
N GLY A 81 -20.35 -6.91 4.30
CA GLY A 81 -21.18 -8.08 4.02
C GLY A 81 -20.35 -9.28 3.58
N ASP A 82 -20.95 -10.15 2.77
CA ASP A 82 -20.27 -11.30 2.15
C ASP A 82 -19.55 -10.92 0.85
N ARG A 83 -19.49 -9.62 0.52
CA ARG A 83 -18.93 -9.14 -0.75
C ARG A 83 -17.42 -9.32 -0.76
N ILE A 84 -16.92 -9.91 -1.84
CA ILE A 84 -15.50 -9.97 -2.18
C ILE A 84 -15.34 -9.26 -3.53
N VAL A 85 -14.47 -8.25 -3.56
CA VAL A 85 -14.15 -7.53 -4.80
C VAL A 85 -12.99 -8.24 -5.47
N LEU A 86 -13.15 -8.54 -6.76
CA LEU A 86 -12.10 -9.13 -7.59
C LEU A 86 -11.48 -8.07 -8.51
N PHE A 87 -10.17 -8.13 -8.67
CA PHE A 87 -9.40 -7.33 -9.62
C PHE A 87 -8.26 -8.19 -10.20
N ALA A 88 -7.63 -7.73 -11.28
CA ALA A 88 -6.45 -8.36 -11.85
C ALA A 88 -5.28 -7.37 -11.92
N PRO A 89 -4.05 -7.77 -11.58
CA PRO A 89 -2.87 -6.98 -11.88
C PRO A 89 -2.57 -7.03 -13.38
N LEU A 90 -2.15 -5.90 -13.95
CA LEU A 90 -1.67 -5.79 -15.32
C LEU A 90 -0.25 -5.19 -15.30
N TYR A 91 0.75 -6.04 -15.52
CA TYR A 91 2.15 -5.64 -15.57
C TYR A 91 2.48 -5.00 -16.93
N LEU A 92 2.68 -3.68 -16.94
CA LEU A 92 2.96 -2.93 -18.17
C LEU A 92 4.43 -3.00 -18.58
N SER A 93 5.33 -3.02 -17.60
CA SER A 93 6.77 -3.00 -17.86
C SER A 93 7.57 -3.55 -16.69
N ASN A 94 8.60 -4.33 -17.01
CA ASN A 94 9.58 -4.81 -16.03
C ASN A 94 10.93 -4.07 -16.12
N TYR A 95 11.00 -2.96 -16.84
CA TYR A 95 12.15 -2.05 -16.76
C TYR A 95 12.16 -1.38 -15.39
N CYS A 96 13.29 -1.44 -14.68
CA CYS A 96 13.44 -0.84 -13.36
C CYS A 96 14.92 -0.51 -13.11
N ILE A 97 15.19 0.69 -12.61
CA ILE A 97 16.55 1.18 -12.29
C ILE A 97 16.95 0.92 -10.83
N ASN A 98 15.99 0.59 -9.97
CA ASN A 98 16.25 0.35 -8.55
C ASN A 98 16.97 -0.97 -8.26
N GLY A 99 17.67 -0.99 -7.14
CA GLY A 99 18.47 -2.13 -6.66
C GLY A 99 17.81 -3.00 -5.60
N CYS A 100 16.46 -3.01 -5.48
CA CYS A 100 15.76 -3.70 -4.40
C CYS A 100 16.18 -5.17 -4.29
N VAL A 101 16.74 -5.58 -3.15
CA VAL A 101 17.41 -6.90 -3.02
C VAL A 101 16.45 -8.10 -3.08
N TYR A 102 15.16 -7.86 -2.87
CA TYR A 102 14.11 -8.87 -2.88
C TYR A 102 13.36 -8.98 -4.21
N CYS A 103 13.52 -8.02 -5.13
CA CYS A 103 12.68 -7.91 -6.32
C CYS A 103 13.37 -8.42 -7.58
N PRO A 104 12.83 -9.40 -8.32
CA PRO A 104 13.48 -9.92 -9.52
C PRO A 104 13.64 -8.88 -10.64
N TYR A 105 12.91 -7.76 -10.60
CA TYR A 105 13.06 -6.68 -11.57
C TYR A 105 14.22 -5.75 -11.25
N HIS A 106 14.96 -5.94 -10.16
CA HIS A 106 16.07 -5.07 -9.79
C HIS A 106 17.08 -4.90 -10.94
N SER A 107 17.69 -3.72 -11.02
CA SER A 107 18.50 -3.28 -12.15
C SER A 107 19.76 -4.11 -12.36
N LYS A 108 20.24 -4.83 -11.34
CA LYS A 108 21.36 -5.79 -11.46
C LYS A 108 20.98 -7.14 -12.07
N ASN A 109 19.70 -7.51 -12.11
CA ASN A 109 19.28 -8.79 -12.67
C ASN A 109 19.42 -8.75 -14.20
N ARG A 110 20.24 -9.67 -14.74
CA ARG A 110 20.52 -9.84 -16.16
C ARG A 110 19.85 -11.09 -16.76
N ASP A 111 19.30 -11.96 -15.92
CA ASP A 111 18.66 -13.21 -16.34
C ASP A 111 17.23 -12.97 -16.84
N ILE A 112 16.59 -11.89 -16.38
CA ILE A 112 15.26 -11.49 -16.84
C ILE A 112 15.33 -10.63 -18.12
N LYS A 113 14.60 -11.06 -19.16
CA LYS A 113 14.42 -10.26 -20.37
C LYS A 113 13.55 -9.03 -20.06
N ARG A 114 14.07 -7.84 -20.38
CA ARG A 114 13.32 -6.59 -20.24
C ARG A 114 12.25 -6.47 -21.33
N LYS A 115 11.04 -6.08 -20.93
CA LYS A 115 9.86 -5.93 -21.78
C LYS A 115 9.00 -4.79 -21.25
N LYS A 116 8.53 -3.97 -22.19
CA LYS A 116 7.48 -2.98 -22.03
C LYS A 116 6.40 -3.30 -23.06
N LEU A 117 5.13 -3.27 -22.66
CA LEU A 117 4.02 -3.51 -23.58
C LEU A 117 3.84 -2.31 -24.52
N THR A 118 3.45 -2.56 -25.76
CA THR A 118 2.92 -1.50 -26.64
C THR A 118 1.45 -1.27 -26.33
N GLN A 119 0.86 -0.16 -26.80
CA GLN A 119 -0.58 0.10 -26.61
C GLN A 119 -1.46 -1.00 -27.25
N GLU A 120 -1.03 -1.58 -28.37
CA GLU A 120 -1.69 -2.74 -28.99
C GLU A 120 -1.63 -3.97 -28.09
N GLN A 121 -0.48 -4.26 -27.48
CA GLN A 121 -0.34 -5.38 -26.55
C GLN A 121 -1.17 -5.15 -25.28
N ILE A 122 -1.19 -3.92 -24.74
CA ILE A 122 -2.06 -3.56 -23.61
C ILE A 122 -3.52 -3.84 -23.97
N LYS A 123 -3.94 -3.48 -25.18
CA LYS A 123 -5.30 -3.76 -25.65
C LYS A 123 -5.60 -5.26 -25.71
N GLU A 124 -4.67 -6.07 -26.20
CA GLU A 124 -4.82 -7.53 -26.21
C GLU A 124 -4.97 -8.11 -24.80
N GLU A 125 -4.13 -7.68 -23.85
CA GLU A 125 -4.20 -8.11 -22.45
C GLU A 125 -5.52 -7.68 -21.78
N VAL A 126 -5.98 -6.45 -22.00
CA VAL A 126 -7.25 -5.95 -21.44
C VAL A 126 -8.44 -6.72 -22.01
N ILE A 127 -8.45 -7.03 -23.31
CA ILE A 127 -9.49 -7.85 -23.93
C ILE A 127 -9.53 -9.26 -23.30
N ALA A 128 -8.37 -9.85 -23.03
CA ALA A 128 -8.29 -11.14 -22.35
C ALA A 128 -8.85 -11.06 -20.91
N LEU A 129 -8.49 -10.04 -20.15
CA LEU A 129 -9.00 -9.80 -18.80
C LEU A 129 -10.51 -9.57 -18.77
N GLU A 130 -11.05 -8.80 -19.72
CA GLU A 130 -12.50 -8.58 -19.86
C GLU A 130 -13.23 -9.88 -20.18
N ALA A 131 -12.66 -10.74 -21.03
CA ALA A 131 -13.22 -12.04 -21.36
C ALA A 131 -13.25 -12.99 -20.15
N MET A 132 -12.33 -12.84 -19.20
CA MET A 132 -12.34 -13.54 -17.90
C MET A 132 -13.36 -12.94 -16.91
N GLY A 133 -14.02 -11.85 -17.27
CA GLY A 133 -15.03 -11.18 -16.45
C GLY A 133 -14.50 -10.02 -15.61
N HIS A 134 -13.20 -9.71 -15.65
CA HIS A 134 -12.65 -8.61 -14.87
C HIS A 134 -13.26 -7.26 -15.27
N LYS A 135 -13.41 -6.39 -14.27
CA LYS A 135 -13.92 -5.02 -14.38
C LYS A 135 -13.03 -4.00 -13.66
N ARG A 136 -11.98 -4.48 -12.98
CA ARG A 136 -11.04 -3.70 -12.17
C ARG A 136 -9.63 -4.21 -12.45
N ILE A 137 -8.73 -3.28 -12.75
CA ILE A 137 -7.32 -3.57 -12.99
C ILE A 137 -6.47 -2.78 -11.99
N VAL A 138 -5.36 -3.36 -11.56
CA VAL A 138 -4.26 -2.63 -10.93
C VAL A 138 -3.09 -2.64 -11.90
N ILE A 139 -2.66 -1.48 -12.37
CA ILE A 139 -1.46 -1.34 -13.20
C ILE A 139 -0.24 -1.53 -12.32
N GLU A 140 0.71 -2.32 -12.79
CA GLU A 140 2.01 -2.56 -12.16
C GLU A 140 3.12 -2.18 -13.16
N SER A 141 4.07 -1.34 -12.76
CA SER A 141 5.22 -1.00 -13.61
C SER A 141 6.47 -0.71 -12.80
N GLY A 142 7.63 -1.20 -13.27
CA GLY A 142 8.91 -0.83 -12.69
C GLY A 142 9.25 0.64 -12.90
N GLU A 143 10.15 1.16 -12.05
CA GLU A 143 10.59 2.57 -12.09
C GLU A 143 11.76 2.74 -13.05
N ASP A 144 11.51 3.37 -14.20
CA ASP A 144 12.55 3.71 -15.17
C ASP A 144 12.08 4.92 -15.98
N PRO A 145 12.54 6.15 -15.69
CA PRO A 145 12.05 7.35 -16.38
C PRO A 145 12.32 7.38 -17.89
N LEU A 146 13.30 6.60 -18.38
CA LEU A 146 13.61 6.53 -19.80
C LEU A 146 12.65 5.56 -20.52
N ASN A 147 12.46 4.37 -19.95
CA ASN A 147 11.66 3.33 -20.58
C ASN A 147 10.18 3.43 -20.24
N ASN A 148 9.84 3.83 -19.01
CA ASN A 148 8.51 3.93 -18.43
C ASN A 148 8.21 5.36 -17.97
N PRO A 149 8.32 6.39 -18.83
CA PRO A 149 7.95 7.75 -18.46
C PRO A 149 6.47 7.80 -18.05
N LEU A 150 6.10 8.76 -17.21
CA LEU A 150 4.71 8.91 -16.77
C LEU A 150 3.74 9.01 -17.94
N ASP A 151 4.12 9.70 -19.02
CA ASP A 151 3.29 9.82 -20.24
C ASP A 151 2.88 8.45 -20.82
N TYR A 152 3.76 7.45 -20.74
CA TYR A 152 3.42 6.08 -21.15
C TYR A 152 2.38 5.45 -20.22
N ILE A 153 2.47 5.69 -18.91
CA ILE A 153 1.46 5.21 -17.94
C ILE A 153 0.12 5.90 -18.18
N LEU A 154 0.11 7.23 -18.38
CA LEU A 154 -1.09 8.00 -18.68
C LEU A 154 -1.75 7.57 -20.00
N GLU A 155 -0.96 7.33 -21.04
CA GLU A 155 -1.44 6.76 -22.31
C GLU A 155 -2.03 5.37 -22.10
N SER A 156 -1.36 4.51 -21.32
CA SER A 156 -1.83 3.15 -21.01
C SER A 156 -3.19 3.17 -20.29
N ILE A 157 -3.38 4.07 -19.33
CA ILE A 157 -4.67 4.24 -18.63
C ILE A 157 -5.77 4.65 -19.61
N LYS A 158 -5.49 5.60 -20.51
CA LYS A 158 -6.44 6.02 -21.56
C LYS A 158 -6.78 4.86 -22.50
N THR A 159 -5.78 4.08 -22.92
CA THR A 159 -5.98 2.88 -23.73
C THR A 159 -6.90 1.90 -23.02
N ILE A 160 -6.64 1.58 -21.74
CA ILE A 160 -7.46 0.65 -20.95
C ILE A 160 -8.92 1.12 -20.88
N TYR A 161 -9.16 2.40 -20.58
CA TYR A 161 -10.54 2.92 -20.48
C TYR A 161 -11.26 3.05 -21.84
N SER A 162 -10.51 3.22 -22.94
CA SER A 162 -11.08 3.31 -24.29
C SER A 162 -11.64 1.97 -24.79
N ILE A 163 -11.20 0.86 -24.20
CA ILE A 163 -11.60 -0.47 -24.62
C ILE A 163 -13.01 -0.75 -24.10
N LYS A 164 -13.90 -1.03 -25.04
CA LYS A 164 -15.25 -1.52 -24.81
C LYS A 164 -15.40 -2.77 -25.66
N ASN A 165 -15.52 -3.93 -25.02
CA ASN A 165 -15.76 -5.17 -25.72
C ASN A 165 -17.15 -5.71 -25.36
N LYS A 166 -17.70 -6.59 -26.21
CA LYS A 166 -19.04 -7.16 -26.04
C LYS A 166 -19.28 -7.73 -24.63
N ASN A 167 -18.24 -8.24 -23.99
CA ASN A 167 -18.29 -8.95 -22.71
C ASN A 167 -17.90 -8.08 -21.50
N GLY A 168 -17.55 -6.80 -21.70
CA GLY A 168 -17.14 -5.98 -20.59
C GLY A 168 -16.52 -4.64 -20.93
N GLU A 169 -16.24 -3.93 -19.86
CA GLU A 169 -15.44 -2.72 -19.84
C GLU A 169 -14.66 -2.72 -18.52
N ILE A 170 -13.43 -2.22 -18.53
CA ILE A 170 -12.73 -1.88 -17.30
C ILE A 170 -13.38 -0.61 -16.72
N ARG A 171 -13.81 -0.69 -15.46
CA ARG A 171 -14.53 0.39 -14.76
C ARG A 171 -13.69 1.15 -13.76
N ARG A 172 -12.55 0.58 -13.38
CA ARG A 172 -11.61 1.20 -12.44
C ARG A 172 -10.21 0.69 -12.71
N VAL A 173 -9.28 1.63 -12.88
CA VAL A 173 -7.86 1.36 -13.01
C VAL A 173 -7.16 1.95 -11.79
N ASN A 174 -6.68 1.09 -10.91
CA ASN A 174 -5.77 1.47 -9.83
C ASN A 174 -4.34 1.45 -10.38
N VAL A 175 -3.43 2.18 -9.73
CA VAL A 175 -2.04 2.33 -10.20
C VAL A 175 -1.07 2.06 -9.08
N ASN A 176 -0.16 1.11 -9.33
CA ASN A 176 1.00 0.81 -8.51
C ASN A 176 2.27 1.14 -9.31
N ILE A 177 2.80 2.33 -9.05
CA ILE A 177 4.07 2.81 -9.59
C ILE A 177 4.84 3.50 -8.48
N ALA A 178 6.15 3.67 -8.65
CA ALA A 178 7.01 4.32 -7.67
C ALA A 178 6.56 5.73 -7.28
N ALA A 179 7.09 6.23 -6.16
CA ALA A 179 6.78 7.54 -5.63
C ALA A 179 7.05 8.65 -6.67
N CYS A 180 6.07 9.54 -6.84
CA CYS A 180 6.12 10.64 -7.82
C CYS A 180 6.13 12.02 -7.16
N SER A 181 6.23 13.07 -7.98
CA SER A 181 5.97 14.45 -7.55
C SER A 181 4.47 14.75 -7.49
N VAL A 182 4.10 15.84 -6.81
CA VAL A 182 2.70 16.31 -6.72
C VAL A 182 2.13 16.59 -8.12
N GLU A 183 2.91 17.16 -9.03
CA GLU A 183 2.47 17.45 -10.41
C GLU A 183 2.18 16.18 -11.21
N ASP A 184 2.95 15.13 -10.96
CA ASP A 184 2.77 13.83 -11.60
C ASP A 184 1.55 13.10 -11.03
N TYR A 185 1.31 13.17 -9.72
CA TYR A 185 0.08 12.70 -9.10
C TYR A 185 -1.15 13.46 -9.60
N LYS A 186 -1.06 14.78 -9.82
CA LYS A 186 -2.13 15.55 -10.43
C LYS A 186 -2.50 15.04 -11.83
N LYS A 187 -1.51 14.68 -12.65
CA LYS A 187 -1.78 14.08 -13.97
C LYS A 187 -2.47 12.71 -13.84
N LEU A 188 -2.10 11.91 -12.83
CA LEU A 188 -2.75 10.63 -12.53
C LEU A 188 -4.20 10.82 -12.08
N HIS A 189 -4.47 11.80 -11.21
CA HIS A 189 -5.82 12.20 -10.85
C HIS A 189 -6.62 12.62 -12.09
N ASP A 190 -6.07 13.50 -12.92
CA ASP A 190 -6.76 14.07 -14.08
C ASP A 190 -7.09 13.04 -15.17
N VAL A 191 -6.33 11.93 -15.25
CA VAL A 191 -6.65 10.81 -16.16
C VAL A 191 -7.69 9.83 -15.59
N GLY A 192 -8.13 10.03 -14.35
CA GLY A 192 -9.21 9.28 -13.72
C GLY A 192 -8.79 7.91 -13.19
N ILE A 193 -7.65 7.83 -12.50
CA ILE A 193 -7.32 6.60 -11.75
C ILE A 193 -8.34 6.35 -10.63
N GLY A 194 -8.41 5.10 -10.18
CA GLY A 194 -9.14 4.70 -9.00
C GLY A 194 -8.33 4.97 -7.74
N THR A 195 -7.47 4.03 -7.37
CA THR A 195 -6.60 4.13 -6.19
C THR A 195 -5.14 4.22 -6.62
N TYR A 196 -4.38 5.14 -6.03
CA TYR A 196 -2.92 5.08 -6.07
C TYR A 196 -2.41 4.17 -4.94
N THR A 197 -1.71 3.11 -5.29
CA THR A 197 -1.16 2.16 -4.32
C THR A 197 0.34 2.22 -4.33
N LEU A 198 0.95 2.33 -3.16
CA LEU A 198 2.40 2.29 -2.98
C LEU A 198 2.70 1.56 -1.68
N PHE A 199 3.46 0.49 -1.78
CA PHE A 199 3.90 -0.23 -0.59
C PHE A 199 5.12 0.48 -0.03
N GLN A 200 5.09 0.76 1.27
CA GLN A 200 6.26 1.21 2.00
C GLN A 200 7.35 0.12 2.01
N GLU A 201 6.96 -1.13 1.81
CA GLU A 201 7.80 -2.34 1.90
C GLU A 201 8.17 -2.65 3.36
N THR A 202 8.89 -1.75 4.02
CA THR A 202 9.16 -1.78 5.46
C THR A 202 9.29 -0.36 6.02
N TYR A 203 8.78 -0.15 7.23
CA TYR A 203 8.83 1.13 7.95
C TYR A 203 10.11 1.28 8.79
N ASN A 204 10.96 0.27 8.87
CA ASN A 204 12.27 0.42 9.50
C ASN A 204 13.22 1.10 8.50
N LYS A 205 13.56 2.37 8.74
CA LYS A 205 14.42 3.17 7.86
C LYS A 205 15.77 2.51 7.57
N GLU A 206 16.48 2.02 8.58
CA GLU A 206 17.80 1.39 8.40
C GLU A 206 17.69 0.15 7.51
N ASN A 207 16.68 -0.70 7.77
CA ASN A 207 16.44 -1.88 6.98
C ASN A 207 15.97 -1.52 5.56
N TYR A 208 15.10 -0.52 5.41
CA TYR A 208 14.64 -0.02 4.13
C TYR A 208 15.81 0.42 3.25
N GLU A 209 16.72 1.26 3.77
CA GLU A 209 17.89 1.74 3.02
C GLU A 209 18.83 0.59 2.63
N ALA A 210 19.01 -0.41 3.52
CA ALA A 210 19.78 -1.61 3.21
C ALA A 210 19.13 -2.49 2.12
N LEU A 211 17.80 -2.59 2.11
CA LEU A 211 17.04 -3.35 1.13
C LEU A 211 16.92 -2.64 -0.22
N HIS A 212 17.09 -1.31 -0.25
CA HIS A 212 17.00 -0.45 -1.43
C HIS A 212 18.32 0.31 -1.69
N PRO A 213 19.44 -0.39 -1.95
CA PRO A 213 20.78 0.22 -1.92
C PRO A 213 21.07 1.20 -3.08
N THR A 214 20.26 1.22 -4.14
CA THR A 214 20.49 2.07 -5.32
C THR A 214 19.20 2.44 -6.04
N GLY A 215 19.18 3.59 -6.70
CA GLY A 215 18.05 4.12 -7.47
C GLY A 215 17.20 5.08 -6.65
N PRO A 216 16.21 5.77 -7.25
CA PRO A 216 15.40 6.77 -6.55
C PRO A 216 14.66 6.21 -5.32
N LYS A 217 14.26 4.92 -5.37
CA LYS A 217 13.60 4.26 -4.24
C LYS A 217 14.47 4.15 -2.98
N SER A 218 15.77 4.41 -3.03
CA SER A 218 16.64 4.37 -1.83
C SER A 218 16.31 5.46 -0.81
N ASP A 219 15.65 6.55 -1.22
CA ASP A 219 15.25 7.63 -0.33
C ASP A 219 14.00 7.23 0.48
N TYR A 220 14.23 6.84 1.73
CA TYR A 220 13.17 6.44 2.66
C TYR A 220 12.14 7.55 2.87
N ALA A 221 12.57 8.79 3.06
CA ALA A 221 11.67 9.89 3.39
C ALA A 221 10.79 10.23 2.19
N TYR A 222 11.40 10.36 1.01
CA TYR A 222 10.67 10.62 -0.23
C TYR A 222 9.64 9.53 -0.52
N HIS A 223 9.98 8.25 -0.27
CA HIS A 223 9.06 7.13 -0.48
C HIS A 223 7.92 7.10 0.54
N THR A 224 8.22 7.38 1.82
CA THR A 224 7.22 7.38 2.90
C THR A 224 6.21 8.53 2.77
N GLU A 225 6.68 9.73 2.40
CA GLU A 225 5.88 10.94 2.20
C GLU A 225 5.10 10.94 0.86
N ALA A 226 5.17 9.85 0.09
CA ALA A 226 4.58 9.77 -1.24
C ALA A 226 3.05 9.86 -1.23
N MET A 227 2.40 9.38 -0.16
CA MET A 227 0.95 9.42 -0.03
C MET A 227 0.44 10.84 0.24
N ASP A 228 1.16 11.64 1.03
CA ASP A 228 0.86 13.06 1.20
C ASP A 228 0.91 13.81 -0.13
N ARG A 229 1.97 13.57 -0.92
CA ARG A 229 2.09 14.17 -2.25
C ARG A 229 1.00 13.70 -3.21
N ALA A 230 0.55 12.45 -3.08
CA ALA A 230 -0.56 11.92 -3.88
C ALA A 230 -1.89 12.61 -3.54
N MET A 231 -2.18 12.76 -2.24
CA MET A 231 -3.36 13.47 -1.75
C MET A 231 -3.32 14.97 -2.07
N GLU A 232 -2.16 15.62 -1.95
CA GLU A 232 -1.95 17.00 -2.41
C GLU A 232 -2.18 17.15 -3.93
N GLY A 233 -1.79 16.12 -4.69
CA GLY A 233 -2.08 16.00 -6.13
C GLY A 233 -3.55 15.80 -6.48
N GLY A 234 -4.43 15.65 -5.49
CA GLY A 234 -5.87 15.47 -5.65
C GLY A 234 -6.34 14.02 -5.64
N ILE A 235 -5.45 13.04 -5.43
CA ILE A 235 -5.83 11.63 -5.35
C ILE A 235 -6.38 11.34 -3.94
N ASP A 236 -7.69 11.14 -3.82
CA ASP A 236 -8.38 10.91 -2.55
C ASP A 236 -8.37 9.44 -2.10
N ASP A 237 -8.28 8.50 -3.04
CA ASP A 237 -8.14 7.06 -2.77
C ASP A 237 -6.65 6.63 -2.85
N VAL A 238 -6.02 6.40 -1.69
CA VAL A 238 -4.66 5.83 -1.59
C VAL A 238 -4.63 4.47 -0.90
N GLY A 239 -3.64 3.63 -1.24
CA GLY A 239 -3.45 2.31 -0.65
C GLY A 239 -2.02 2.08 -0.18
N ILE A 240 -1.82 2.10 1.13
CA ILE A 240 -0.55 1.76 1.80
C ILE A 240 -0.38 0.24 1.93
N GLY A 241 0.87 -0.22 2.01
CA GLY A 241 1.16 -1.64 2.17
C GLY A 241 2.57 -1.92 2.70
N VAL A 242 2.75 -3.15 3.18
CA VAL A 242 4.00 -3.70 3.73
C VAL A 242 4.31 -5.01 3.03
N LEU A 243 5.58 -5.27 2.74
CA LEU A 243 6.05 -6.57 2.28
C LEU A 243 6.54 -7.38 3.48
N TYR A 244 5.61 -8.09 4.13
CA TYR A 244 5.90 -8.88 5.32
C TYR A 244 6.99 -9.93 5.06
N GLY A 245 7.98 -9.98 5.95
CA GLY A 245 9.15 -10.86 5.85
C GLY A 245 10.47 -10.13 5.56
N LEU A 246 10.42 -8.84 5.22
CA LEU A 246 11.61 -7.99 5.11
C LEU A 246 12.10 -7.47 6.47
N GLU A 247 11.17 -7.26 7.40
CA GLU A 247 11.40 -6.86 8.79
C GLU A 247 10.53 -7.72 9.71
N HIS A 248 10.76 -7.63 11.02
CA HIS A 248 9.88 -8.20 12.02
C HIS A 248 8.46 -7.66 11.87
N TYR A 249 7.49 -8.54 11.57
CA TYR A 249 6.11 -8.16 11.21
C TYR A 249 5.42 -7.22 12.22
N LYS A 250 5.76 -7.31 13.51
CA LYS A 250 5.21 -6.42 14.55
C LYS A 250 5.64 -4.96 14.35
N TYR A 251 6.90 -4.73 13.96
CA TYR A 251 7.42 -3.39 13.72
C TYR A 251 6.66 -2.74 12.56
N ASP A 252 6.59 -3.43 11.42
CA ASP A 252 5.89 -2.91 10.24
C ASP A 252 4.37 -2.83 10.44
N PHE A 253 3.77 -3.70 11.27
CA PHE A 253 2.36 -3.58 11.64
C PHE A 253 2.07 -2.27 12.37
N VAL A 254 2.91 -1.91 13.35
CA VAL A 254 2.78 -0.64 14.07
C VAL A 254 3.01 0.53 13.11
N GLY A 255 4.08 0.50 12.31
CA GLY A 255 4.36 1.55 11.32
C GLY A 255 3.23 1.73 10.30
N LEU A 256 2.60 0.65 9.84
CA LEU A 256 1.46 0.69 8.93
C LEU A 256 0.25 1.41 9.55
N LEU A 257 -0.04 1.13 10.81
CA LEU A 257 -1.13 1.82 11.53
C LEU A 257 -0.80 3.28 11.80
N MET A 258 0.44 3.60 12.18
CA MET A 258 0.90 4.99 12.34
C MET A 258 0.76 5.78 11.04
N HIS A 259 1.06 5.18 9.88
CA HIS A 259 0.87 5.82 8.58
C HIS A 259 -0.62 6.04 8.27
N ALA A 260 -1.48 5.06 8.54
CA ALA A 260 -2.93 5.24 8.37
C ALA A 260 -3.48 6.37 9.27
N GLU A 261 -3.04 6.42 10.53
CA GLU A 261 -3.40 7.49 11.47
C GLU A 261 -2.91 8.86 11.01
N HIS A 262 -1.70 8.93 10.44
CA HIS A 262 -1.16 10.16 9.85
C HIS A 262 -2.05 10.68 8.72
N LEU A 263 -2.36 9.81 7.74
CA LEU A 263 -3.17 10.21 6.59
C LEU A 263 -4.57 10.64 7.01
N GLU A 264 -5.19 9.95 7.97
CA GLU A 264 -6.50 10.36 8.52
C GLU A 264 -6.41 11.66 9.33
N ALA A 265 -5.33 11.90 10.08
CA ALA A 265 -5.16 13.11 10.89
C ALA A 265 -4.87 14.38 10.06
N VAL A 266 -4.31 14.22 8.86
CA VAL A 266 -3.92 15.31 7.95
C VAL A 266 -4.96 15.53 6.85
N HIS A 267 -5.51 14.46 6.26
CA HIS A 267 -6.35 14.51 5.07
C HIS A 267 -7.79 13.99 5.29
N GLY A 268 -8.11 13.43 6.47
CA GLY A 268 -9.42 12.86 6.82
C GLY A 268 -10.46 13.84 7.32
#